data_AF-A0A930MCZ7-F1
#
_entry.id   AF-A0A930MCZ7-F1
#
_cell.length_a   1.000
_cell.length_b   1.000
_cell.length_c   1.000
_cell.angle_alpha   90.00
_cell.angle_beta   90.00
_cell.angle_gamma   90.00
#
_symmetry.space_group_name_H-M   'P 1'
#
loop_
_entity.id
_entity.type
_entity.pdbx_description
1 polymer ?
#
loop_
_entity_poly.entity_id
_entity_poly.type
_entity_poly.pdbx_seq_one_letter_code
_entity_poly.pdbx_strand_id
1 'polypeptide(L)' 'MKKWTYMIPIYAYLVRAGAWAISEEDKVRDDQKVVPEIYREDVAAYLAERAAG' A
#
# COMPACT_ATOMS: atom_id res chain seq x y z
N MET A 1 3.01 -15.60 7.62
CA MET A 1 1.64 -15.27 7.16
C MET A 1 1.51 -15.60 5.68
N LYS A 2 0.33 -16.02 5.22
CA LYS A 2 0.09 -16.29 3.79
C LYS A 2 -0.15 -14.98 3.04
N LYS A 3 0.64 -14.74 1.98
CA LYS A 3 0.48 -13.61 1.07
C LYS A 3 -0.57 -13.96 0.02
N TRP A 4 -1.55 -13.08 -0.16
CA TRP A 4 -2.62 -13.24 -1.14
C TRP A 4 -2.46 -12.17 -2.20
N THR A 5 -2.15 -12.55 -3.44
CA THR A 5 -1.85 -11.62 -4.54
C THR A 5 -3.01 -10.67 -4.86
N TYR A 6 -4.26 -11.08 -4.63
CA TYR A 6 -5.42 -10.19 -4.80
C TYR A 6 -5.47 -9.02 -3.81
N MET A 7 -4.71 -9.08 -2.70
CA MET A 7 -4.65 -7.99 -1.71
C MET A 7 -3.79 -6.81 -2.18
N ILE A 8 -2.84 -7.05 -3.10
CA ILE A 8 -1.93 -6.01 -3.62
C ILE A 8 -2.73 -4.82 -4.21
N PRO A 9 -3.64 -5.01 -5.18
CA PRO A 9 -4.43 -3.91 -5.72
C PRO A 9 -5.37 -3.27 -4.69
N ILE A 10 -5.83 -4.02 -3.67
CA ILE A 10 -6.69 -3.48 -2.60
C ILE A 10 -5.89 -2.52 -1.72
N TYR A 11 -4.71 -2.94 -1.24
CA TYR A 11 -3.85 -2.07 -0.46
C TYR A 11 -3.38 -0.86 -1.27
N ALA A 12 -3.04 -1.04 -2.55
CA ALA A 12 -2.70 0.07 -3.43
C ALA A 12 -3.85 1.09 -3.54
N TYR A 13 -5.10 0.63 -3.69
CA TYR A 13 -6.27 1.50 -3.69
C TYR A 13 -6.42 2.26 -2.37
N LEU A 14 -6.27 1.58 -1.23
CA LEU A 14 -6.39 2.17 0.10
C LEU A 14 -5.30 3.21 0.39
N VAL A 15 -4.08 2.96 -0.10
CA VAL A 15 -2.97 3.93 -0.03
C VAL A 15 -3.28 5.15 -0.89
N ARG A 16 -3.74 4.95 -2.13
CA ARG A 16 -4.13 6.05 -3.02
C ARG A 16 -5.30 6.87 -2.47
N ALA A 17 -6.23 6.23 -1.76
CA ALA A 17 -7.34 6.90 -1.09
C ALA A 17 -6.91 7.65 0.19
N GLY A 18 -5.65 7.55 0.61
CA GLY A 18 -5.13 8.21 1.81
C GLY A 18 -5.63 7.60 3.12
N ALA A 19 -6.25 6.42 3.09
CA ALA A 19 -6.68 5.70 4.29
C ALA A 19 -5.53 4.86 4.89
N TRP A 20 -4.55 4.49 4.06
CA TRP A 20 -3.40 3.68 4.44
C TRP A 20 -2.09 4.34 3.97
N ALA A 21 -0.99 4.01 4.63
CA ALA A 21 0.37 4.39 4.29
C ALA A 21 1.21 3.14 4.00
N ILE A 22 2.21 3.25 3.12
CA ILE A 22 3.10 2.12 2.77
C ILE A 22 3.94 1.72 3.98
N SER A 23 4.60 2.68 4.60
CA SER A 23 5.33 2.52 5.85
C SER A 23 4.78 3.45 6.94
N GLU A 24 5.32 3.36 8.15
CA GLU A 24 5.00 4.35 9.18
C GLU A 24 5.54 5.74 8.84
N GLU A 25 6.66 5.81 8.14
CA GLU A 25 7.30 7.07 7.72
C GLU A 25 6.47 7.79 6.64
N ASP A 26 5.68 7.04 5.87
CA ASP A 26 4.77 7.56 4.85
C ASP A 26 3.43 8.04 5.43
N LYS A 27 3.19 7.90 6.73
CA LYS A 27 1.96 8.40 7.35
C LYS A 27 1.93 9.93 7.27
N VAL A 28 0.88 10.44 6.62
CA VAL A 28 0.54 11.86 6.59
C VAL A 28 -0.45 12.20 7.72
N ARG A 29 -1.18 11.20 8.24
CA ARG A 29 -2.17 11.35 9.31
C ARG A 29 -2.02 10.24 10.35
N ASP A 30 -2.29 10.55 11.61
CA ASP A 30 -2.23 9.60 12.74
C ASP A 30 -3.23 8.44 12.62
N ASP A 31 -4.36 8.61 11.92
CA ASP A 31 -5.38 7.58 11.75
C ASP A 31 -5.12 6.63 10.56
N GLN A 32 -4.07 6.88 9.79
CA GLN A 32 -3.71 6.00 8.68
C GLN A 32 -3.16 4.67 9.18
N LYS A 33 -3.68 3.59 8.59
CA LYS A 33 -3.16 2.24 8.82
C LYS A 33 -1.92 1.99 7.95
N VAL A 34 -1.06 1.08 8.39
CA VAL A 34 0.16 0.74 7.63
C VAL A 34 -0.05 -0.55 6.87
N VAL A 35 0.34 -0.57 5.59
CA VAL A 35 0.32 -1.79 4.80
C VAL A 35 1.21 -2.85 5.47
N PRO A 36 0.74 -4.11 5.64
CA PRO A 36 1.55 -5.15 6.23
C PRO A 36 2.82 -5.39 5.41
N GLU A 37 3.94 -5.66 6.10
CA GLU A 37 5.27 -5.74 5.49
C GLU A 37 5.34 -6.67 4.26
N ILE A 38 4.67 -7.83 4.33
CA ILE A 38 4.61 -8.83 3.25
C ILE A 38 3.98 -8.32 1.94
N TYR A 39 3.34 -7.14 1.95
CA TYR A 39 2.72 -6.51 0.79
C TYR A 39 3.38 -5.18 0.40
N ARG A 40 4.26 -4.60 1.23
CA ARG A 40 4.77 -3.23 1.00
C ARG A 40 5.51 -3.10 -0.33
N GLU A 41 6.44 -4.00 -0.61
CA GLU A 41 7.23 -3.98 -1.86
C GLU A 41 6.33 -4.13 -3.09
N ASP A 42 5.42 -5.10 -3.11
CA ASP A 42 4.53 -5.31 -4.26
C ASP A 42 3.52 -4.18 -4.43
N VAL A 43 3.02 -3.60 -3.34
CA VAL A 43 2.10 -2.46 -3.38
C VAL A 43 2.82 -1.22 -3.92
N ALA A 44 4.05 -0.97 -3.46
CA ALA A 44 4.88 0.12 -3.98
C ALA A 44 5.17 -0.05 -5.48
N ALA A 45 5.56 -1.26 -5.91
CA ALA A 45 5.77 -1.58 -7.32
C ALA A 45 4.49 -1.38 -8.15
N TYR A 46 3.37 -1.91 -7.68
CA TYR A 46 2.07 -1.78 -8.36
C TYR A 46 1.63 -0.31 -8.52
N LEU A 47 1.88 0.51 -7.49
CA LEU A 47 1.59 1.95 -7.54
C LEU A 47 2.50 2.67 -8.54
N ALA A 48 3.80 2.34 -8.56
CA ALA A 48 4.76 2.93 -9.49
C ALA A 48 4.42 2.59 -10.95
N GLU A 49 4.09 1.33 -11.25
CA GLU A 49 3.66 0.90 -12.60
C GLU A 49 2.43 1.68 -13.08
N ARG A 50 1.48 1.96 -12.19
CA ARG A 50 0.25 2.71 -12.53
C ARG A 50 0.39 4.23 -12.52
N ALA A 51 1.46 4.77 -11.93
CA ALA A 51 1.77 6.19 -12.00
C ALA A 51 2.50 6.58 -13.28
N ALA A 52 3.13 5.61 -13.96
CA ALA A 52 3.85 5.80 -15.22
C ALA A 52 2.96 5.75 -16.47
N GLY A 53 1.64 5.58 -16.31
CA GLY A 53 0.65 5.48 -17.38
C GLY A 53 -0.29 6.68 -17.48
#